data_AF-B0EQ41-F1
#
_entry.id   AF-B0EQ41-F1
#
_cell.length_a   1.000
_cell.length_b   1.000
_cell.length_c   1.000
_cell.angle_alpha   90.00
_cell.angle_beta   90.00
_cell.angle_gamma   90.00
#
_symmetry.space_group_name_H-M   'P 1'
#
loop_
_entity.id
_entity.type
_entity.pdbx_description
1 polymer ?
#
loop_
_entity_poly.entity_id
_entity_poly.type
_entity_poly.pdbx_seq_one_letter_code
_entity_poly.pdbx_strand_id
1 'polypeptide(L)'
;MYNCDIIDNIEMKDGIVVYVIKQGNESEWFFSTRKGKFEVSEELGYKRTILVSIDYHRRVNDIKEIYQEIKEIGNMLRYVEYKGDIKIMIDETGIGKREILFEGKSKINGIIWVEETLKEENKGKYSRKLMFEGERSLVQSEELLLIKKLIL
;
A
#
# COMPACT_ATOMS: atom_id res chain seq x y z
N MET A 1 2.30 -11.72 1.60
CA MET A 1 0.94 -11.53 2.14
C MET A 1 0.46 -10.14 1.75
N TYR A 2 -0.85 -9.91 1.66
CA TYR A 2 -1.43 -8.60 1.30
C TYR A 2 -2.45 -8.21 2.36
N ASN A 3 -2.62 -6.91 2.63
CA ASN A 3 -3.78 -6.44 3.38
C ASN A 3 -4.74 -5.75 2.42
N CYS A 4 -6.02 -6.04 2.58
CA CYS A 4 -7.07 -5.53 1.71
C CYS A 4 -8.08 -4.75 2.55
N ASP A 5 -8.33 -3.49 2.16
CA ASP A 5 -9.48 -2.74 2.61
C ASP A 5 -10.54 -2.75 1.51
N ILE A 6 -11.77 -3.14 1.86
CA ILE A 6 -12.89 -3.18 0.93
C ILE A 6 -13.82 -2.02 1.25
N ILE A 7 -14.04 -1.16 0.27
CA ILE A 7 -14.93 0.01 0.36
C ILE A 7 -16.03 -0.18 -0.68
N ASP A 8 -17.27 -0.32 -0.19
CA ASP A 8 -18.46 -0.34 -1.01
C ASP A 8 -19.12 1.04 -1.01
N ASN A 9 -19.31 1.62 -2.19
CA ASN A 9 -20.00 2.88 -2.40
C ASN A 9 -21.10 2.69 -3.46
N ILE A 10 -22.32 2.44 -3.01
CA ILE A 10 -23.45 2.04 -3.87
C ILE A 10 -23.89 3.10 -4.89
N GLU A 11 -23.52 4.37 -4.68
CA GLU A 11 -23.85 5.50 -5.56
C GLU A 11 -22.90 5.60 -6.76
N MET A 12 -21.77 4.88 -6.73
CA MET A 12 -20.77 4.90 -7.79
C MET A 12 -21.11 3.96 -8.94
N LYS A 13 -20.42 4.11 -10.08
CA LYS A 13 -20.67 3.29 -11.27
C LYS A 13 -20.50 1.79 -10.94
N ASP A 14 -21.35 0.97 -11.53
CA ASP A 14 -21.27 -0.48 -11.31
C ASP A 14 -19.91 -1.01 -11.80
N GLY A 15 -19.18 -1.65 -10.91
CA GLY A 15 -17.86 -2.17 -11.21
C GLY A 15 -17.00 -2.39 -9.98
N ILE A 16 -15.87 -3.07 -10.20
CA ILE A 16 -14.89 -3.38 -9.16
C ILE A 16 -13.52 -2.89 -9.60
N VAL A 17 -12.87 -2.17 -8.72
CA VAL A 17 -11.50 -1.72 -8.90
C VAL A 17 -10.60 -2.21 -7.77
N VAL A 18 -9.43 -2.71 -8.13
CA VAL A 18 -8.35 -3.05 -7.21
C VAL A 18 -7.26 -2.01 -7.40
N TYR A 19 -6.98 -1.25 -6.36
CA TYR A 19 -5.92 -0.24 -6.36
C TYR A 19 -4.77 -0.73 -5.50
N VAL A 20 -3.59 -0.92 -6.09
CA VAL A 20 -2.38 -1.32 -5.35
C VAL A 20 -1.72 -0.06 -4.79
N ILE A 21 -1.69 0.04 -3.47
CA ILE A 21 -1.05 1.13 -2.75
C ILE A 21 0.45 1.03 -2.98
N LYS A 22 1.05 2.14 -3.41
CA LYS A 22 2.50 2.27 -3.57
C LYS A 22 3.20 1.99 -2.23
N GLN A 23 4.23 1.15 -2.25
CA GLN A 23 5.01 0.82 -1.06
C GLN A 23 5.58 2.09 -0.41
N GLY A 24 5.31 2.27 0.88
CA GLY A 24 5.70 3.44 1.69
C GLY A 24 4.60 4.47 1.90
N ASN A 25 3.50 4.37 1.14
CA ASN A 25 2.36 5.27 1.24
C ASN A 25 1.23 4.73 2.12
N GLU A 26 1.33 3.51 2.65
CA GLU A 26 0.29 2.88 3.48
C GLU A 26 -0.06 3.70 4.73
N SER A 27 0.91 4.48 5.24
CA SER A 27 0.70 5.37 6.38
C SER A 27 0.15 6.75 5.99
N GLU A 28 0.11 7.10 4.70
CA GLU A 28 -0.45 8.38 4.25
C GLU A 28 -1.94 8.45 4.56
N TRP A 29 -2.42 9.65 4.88
CA TRP A 29 -3.78 9.86 5.39
C TRP A 29 -4.88 9.23 4.51
N PHE A 30 -4.69 9.30 3.19
CA PHE A 30 -5.58 8.69 2.18
C PHE A 30 -5.72 7.17 2.33
N PHE A 31 -4.68 6.48 2.80
CA PHE A 31 -4.66 5.02 2.90
C PHE A 31 -4.68 4.51 4.34
N SER A 32 -4.46 5.39 5.34
CA SER A 32 -4.43 4.99 6.75
C SER A 32 -5.71 5.32 7.50
N THR A 33 -6.54 6.25 7.01
CA THR A 33 -7.78 6.66 7.68
C THR A 33 -9.03 6.20 6.93
N ARG A 34 -10.12 5.95 7.67
CA ARG A 34 -11.41 5.60 7.07
C ARG A 34 -11.91 6.66 6.08
N LYS A 35 -11.77 7.95 6.45
CA LYS A 35 -12.20 9.07 5.61
C LYS A 35 -11.37 9.16 4.34
N GLY A 36 -10.05 9.10 4.45
CA GLY A 36 -9.15 9.10 3.29
C GLY A 36 -9.43 7.94 2.33
N LYS A 37 -9.61 6.72 2.85
CA LYS A 37 -9.93 5.55 2.01
C LYS A 37 -11.24 5.72 1.24
N PHE A 38 -12.22 6.40 1.86
CA PHE A 38 -13.49 6.71 1.21
C PHE A 38 -13.31 7.77 0.11
N GLU A 39 -12.56 8.84 0.35
CA GLU A 39 -12.24 9.86 -0.67
C GLU A 39 -11.53 9.22 -1.87
N VAL A 40 -10.53 8.35 -1.64
CA VAL A 40 -9.91 7.57 -2.72
C VAL A 40 -10.96 6.78 -3.50
N SER A 41 -11.87 6.08 -2.82
CA SER A 41 -12.90 5.28 -3.48
C SER A 41 -13.85 6.11 -4.36
N GLU A 42 -14.16 7.34 -3.95
CA GLU A 42 -14.97 8.29 -4.72
C GLU A 42 -14.22 8.77 -5.97
N GLU A 43 -12.92 9.07 -5.85
CA GLU A 43 -12.08 9.45 -6.99
C GLU A 43 -11.96 8.34 -8.03
N LEU A 44 -11.83 7.07 -7.59
CA LEU A 44 -11.82 5.93 -8.52
C LEU A 44 -13.21 5.71 -9.14
N GLY A 45 -14.26 6.03 -8.40
CA GLY A 45 -15.64 6.09 -8.87
C GLY A 45 -16.23 4.74 -9.23
N TYR A 46 -15.89 3.67 -8.48
CA TYR A 46 -16.44 2.32 -8.66
C TYR A 46 -17.24 1.89 -7.43
N LYS A 47 -18.28 1.08 -7.65
CA LYS A 47 -19.14 0.55 -6.59
C LYS A 47 -18.38 -0.20 -5.51
N ARG A 48 -17.35 -0.96 -5.89
CA ARG A 48 -16.42 -1.60 -4.96
C ARG A 48 -14.99 -1.18 -5.29
N THR A 49 -14.32 -0.61 -4.30
CA THR A 49 -12.89 -0.34 -4.31
C THR A 49 -12.20 -1.28 -3.33
N ILE A 50 -11.19 -2.00 -3.81
CA ILE A 50 -10.32 -2.87 -3.01
C ILE A 50 -8.95 -2.21 -2.98
N LEU A 51 -8.58 -1.62 -1.84
CA LEU A 51 -7.24 -1.07 -1.63
C LEU A 51 -6.33 -2.20 -1.16
N VAL A 52 -5.24 -2.44 -1.89
CA VAL A 52 -4.31 -3.53 -1.58
C VAL A 52 -2.96 -2.95 -1.18
N SER A 53 -2.53 -3.25 0.04
CA SER A 53 -1.16 -2.99 0.49
C SER A 53 -0.32 -4.27 0.44
N ILE A 54 0.93 -4.12 0.02
CA ILE A 54 1.91 -5.21 -0.02
C ILE A 54 2.56 -5.31 1.36
N ASP A 55 2.54 -6.50 1.96
CA ASP A 55 3.19 -6.72 3.25
C ASP A 55 4.69 -6.45 3.18
N TYR A 56 5.25 -5.81 4.22
CA TYR A 56 6.62 -5.32 4.21
C TYR A 56 7.69 -6.43 4.16
N HIS A 57 7.37 -7.68 4.53
CA HIS A 57 8.28 -8.81 4.36
C HIS A 57 8.36 -9.29 2.90
N ARG A 58 7.39 -8.91 2.06
CA ARG A 58 7.35 -9.33 0.66
C ARG A 58 8.11 -8.33 -0.20
N ARG A 59 9.23 -8.78 -0.77
CA ARG A 59 9.98 -8.00 -1.76
C ARG A 59 9.27 -8.07 -3.10
N VAL A 60 8.83 -6.93 -3.61
CA VAL A 60 8.21 -6.78 -4.94
C VAL A 60 8.76 -5.49 -5.54
N ASN A 61 9.28 -5.55 -6.77
CA ASN A 61 9.81 -4.36 -7.46
C ASN A 61 8.96 -3.97 -8.67
N ASP A 62 8.25 -4.91 -9.28
CA ASP A 62 7.36 -4.67 -10.42
C ASP A 62 5.97 -5.27 -10.17
N ILE A 63 4.92 -4.56 -10.62
CA ILE A 63 3.55 -5.06 -10.60
C ILE A 63 3.41 -6.40 -11.34
N LYS A 64 4.20 -6.65 -12.38
CA LYS A 64 4.19 -7.90 -13.15
C LYS A 64 4.45 -9.12 -12.28
N GLU A 65 5.25 -8.99 -11.22
CA GLU A 65 5.56 -10.08 -10.29
C GLU A 65 4.33 -10.54 -9.50
N ILE A 66 3.38 -9.63 -9.28
CA ILE A 66 2.21 -9.86 -8.43
C ILE A 66 0.88 -9.72 -9.16
N TYR A 67 0.88 -9.38 -10.45
CA TYR A 67 -0.31 -9.03 -11.20
C TYR A 67 -1.39 -10.12 -11.13
N GLN A 68 -0.97 -11.38 -11.28
CA GLN A 68 -1.88 -12.51 -11.23
C GLN A 68 -2.50 -12.70 -9.84
N GLU A 69 -1.71 -12.52 -8.77
CA GLU A 69 -2.19 -12.59 -7.39
C GLU A 69 -3.16 -11.44 -7.07
N ILE A 70 -2.88 -10.22 -7.53
CA ILE A 70 -3.78 -9.07 -7.39
C ILE A 70 -5.11 -9.32 -8.14
N LYS A 71 -5.03 -9.91 -9.33
CA LYS A 71 -6.22 -10.31 -10.10
C LYS A 71 -7.04 -11.37 -9.35
N GLU A 72 -6.39 -12.35 -8.74
CA GLU A 72 -7.04 -13.38 -7.93
C GLU A 72 -7.72 -12.79 -6.68
N ILE A 73 -7.05 -11.86 -5.97
CA ILE A 73 -7.64 -11.11 -4.86
C ILE A 73 -8.91 -10.40 -5.30
N GLY A 74 -8.87 -9.68 -6.43
CA GLY A 74 -10.05 -9.02 -6.98
C GLY A 74 -11.20 -9.99 -7.26
N ASN A 75 -10.88 -11.18 -7.81
CA ASN A 75 -11.88 -12.21 -8.11
C ASN A 75 -12.47 -12.85 -6.85
N MET A 76 -11.65 -13.07 -5.83
CA MET A 76 -12.09 -13.60 -4.54
C MET A 76 -12.99 -12.61 -3.78
N LEU A 77 -12.69 -11.31 -3.90
CA LEU A 77 -13.41 -10.24 -3.21
C LEU A 77 -14.52 -9.59 -4.04
N ARG A 78 -14.92 -10.21 -5.16
CA ARG A 78 -16.05 -9.72 -5.96
C ARG A 78 -17.37 -9.90 -5.21
N TYR A 79 -18.33 -9.01 -5.43
CA TYR A 79 -19.70 -9.25 -4.96
C TYR A 79 -20.38 -10.29 -5.88
N VAL A 80 -21.28 -11.08 -5.30
CA VAL A 80 -21.85 -12.31 -5.90
C VAL A 80 -22.42 -12.07 -7.31
N GLU A 81 -23.02 -10.91 -7.53
CA GLU A 81 -23.77 -10.60 -8.73
C GLU A 81 -22.91 -9.99 -9.85
N TYR A 82 -21.65 -9.65 -9.54
CA TYR A 82 -20.76 -9.02 -10.52
C TYR A 82 -20.23 -10.03 -11.53
N LYS A 83 -20.47 -9.75 -12.82
CA LYS A 83 -19.96 -10.55 -13.95
C LYS A 83 -18.97 -9.79 -14.83
N GLY A 84 -18.68 -8.52 -14.51
CA GLY A 84 -17.75 -7.71 -15.28
C GLY A 84 -16.28 -8.02 -14.95
N ASP A 85 -15.39 -7.40 -15.72
CA ASP A 85 -13.95 -7.48 -15.48
C ASP A 85 -13.53 -6.59 -14.31
N ILE A 86 -12.57 -7.08 -13.53
CA ILE A 86 -11.96 -6.31 -12.44
C ILE A 86 -10.91 -5.38 -13.01
N LYS A 87 -11.04 -4.08 -12.73
CA LYS A 87 -10.03 -3.09 -13.10
C LYS A 87 -8.90 -3.11 -12.07
N ILE A 88 -7.66 -3.30 -12.51
CA ILE A 88 -6.47 -3.13 -11.66
C ILE A 88 -5.85 -1.78 -11.97
N MET A 89 -5.53 -1.01 -10.93
CA MET A 89 -4.87 0.28 -11.01
C MET A 89 -3.71 0.35 -10.04
N ILE A 90 -2.71 1.12 -10.44
CA ILE A 90 -1.51 1.42 -9.66
C ILE A 90 -1.19 2.90 -9.84
N ASP A 91 -0.37 3.45 -8.96
CA ASP A 91 0.20 4.77 -9.13
C ASP A 91 1.01 4.85 -10.44
N GLU A 92 1.01 6.02 -11.09
CA GLU A 92 1.73 6.26 -12.35
C GLU A 92 3.24 6.05 -12.24
N THR A 93 3.79 6.20 -11.03
CA THR A 93 5.19 5.93 -10.69
C THR A 93 5.45 4.46 -10.31
N GLY A 94 4.44 3.59 -10.47
CA GLY A 94 4.52 2.16 -10.20
C GLY A 94 4.21 1.79 -8.74
N ILE A 95 4.60 0.59 -8.35
CA ILE A 95 4.32 0.05 -7.00
C ILE A 95 5.32 0.50 -5.93
N GLY A 96 6.29 1.34 -6.30
CA GLY A 96 7.35 1.82 -5.42
C GLY A 96 8.40 0.76 -5.08
N LYS A 97 9.43 1.17 -4.35
CA LYS A 97 10.52 0.32 -3.89
C LYS A 97 10.71 0.53 -2.39
N ARG A 98 10.58 -0.57 -1.62
CA ARG A 98 10.81 -0.62 -0.18
C ARG A 98 12.03 -1.48 0.13
N GLU A 99 12.86 -1.00 1.05
CA GLU A 99 13.96 -1.75 1.64
C GLU A 99 13.78 -1.80 3.17
N ILE A 100 13.86 -2.99 3.76
CA ILE A 100 13.87 -3.15 5.22
C ILE A 100 15.33 -3.09 5.68
N LEU A 101 15.65 -2.08 6.48
CA LEU A 101 17.00 -1.86 7.00
C LEU A 101 17.24 -2.56 8.34
N PHE A 102 16.19 -2.69 9.14
CA PHE A 102 16.25 -3.27 10.47
C PHE A 102 14.90 -3.89 10.81
N GLU A 103 14.91 -5.03 11.48
CA GLU A 103 13.73 -5.64 12.08
C GLU A 103 14.09 -6.15 13.48
N GLY A 104 13.20 -5.94 14.43
CA GLY A 104 13.38 -6.38 15.80
C GLY A 104 12.05 -6.60 16.50
N LYS A 105 12.12 -7.03 17.77
CA LYS A 105 10.93 -7.28 18.59
C LYS A 105 10.95 -6.41 19.84
N SER A 106 9.95 -5.55 19.96
CA SER A 106 9.64 -4.82 21.18
C SER A 106 8.78 -5.69 22.10
N LYS A 107 9.08 -5.68 23.41
CA LYS A 107 8.22 -6.33 24.42
C LYS A 107 6.85 -5.66 24.54
N ILE A 108 6.72 -4.42 24.07
CA ILE A 108 5.50 -3.60 24.22
C ILE A 108 4.70 -3.58 22.91
N ASN A 109 5.38 -3.36 21.77
CA ASN A 109 4.71 -3.07 20.49
C ASN A 109 4.77 -4.22 19.47
N GLY A 110 5.30 -5.39 19.84
CA GLY A 110 5.48 -6.50 18.90
C GLY A 110 6.64 -6.25 17.93
N ILE A 111 6.49 -6.62 16.66
CA ILE A 111 7.54 -6.38 15.67
C ILE A 111 7.68 -4.89 15.40
N ILE A 112 8.94 -4.44 15.34
CA ILE A 112 9.34 -3.09 14.94
C ILE A 112 10.29 -3.20 13.77
N TRP A 113 10.22 -2.27 12.81
CA TRP A 113 11.15 -2.26 11.70
C TRP A 113 11.45 -0.86 11.22
N VAL A 114 12.63 -0.69 10.61
CA VAL A 114 12.99 0.52 9.88
C VAL A 114 12.92 0.21 8.40
N GLU A 115 12.10 0.97 7.68
CA GLU A 115 12.00 0.87 6.22
C GLU A 115 12.49 2.14 5.53
N GLU A 116 13.04 1.95 4.33
CA GLU A 116 13.29 3.02 3.37
C GLU A 116 12.44 2.85 2.14
N THR A 117 11.84 3.94 1.68
CA THR A 117 11.09 3.99 0.42
C THR A 117 11.61 5.10 -0.47
N LEU A 118 11.74 4.81 -1.76
CA LEU A 118 12.19 5.78 -2.76
C LEU A 118 11.06 6.78 -3.07
N LYS A 119 11.27 8.07 -2.77
CA LYS A 119 10.27 9.12 -3.02
C LYS A 119 10.46 9.78 -4.38
N GLU A 120 11.70 10.02 -4.81
CA GLU A 120 12.03 10.57 -6.13
C GLU A 120 13.18 9.78 -6.76
N GLU A 121 12.89 8.96 -7.78
CA GLU A 121 13.89 8.08 -8.41
C GLU A 121 15.10 8.85 -8.94
N ASN A 122 14.86 9.98 -9.60
CA ASN A 122 15.92 10.78 -10.24
C ASN A 122 16.75 11.63 -9.28
N LYS A 123 16.32 11.76 -8.02
CA LYS A 123 17.04 12.58 -7.02
C LYS A 123 17.63 11.77 -5.87
N GLY A 124 17.46 10.44 -5.88
CA GLY A 124 17.97 9.57 -4.82
C GLY A 124 17.44 9.94 -3.44
N LYS A 125 16.21 10.48 -3.36
CA LYS A 125 15.57 10.86 -2.11
C LYS A 125 14.79 9.69 -1.53
N TYR A 126 15.06 9.38 -0.28
CA TYR A 126 14.40 8.29 0.44
C TYR A 126 13.62 8.83 1.63
N SER A 127 12.44 8.28 1.88
CA SER A 127 11.76 8.41 3.16
C SER A 127 12.18 7.21 4.02
N ARG A 128 12.68 7.48 5.23
CA ARG A 128 13.01 6.46 6.21
C ARG A 128 12.01 6.54 7.37
N LYS A 129 11.36 5.42 7.69
CA LYS A 129 10.33 5.34 8.73
C LYS A 129 10.64 4.24 9.73
N LEU A 130 10.40 4.53 11.01
CA LEU A 130 10.28 3.51 12.07
C LEU A 130 8.81 3.11 12.20
N MET A 131 8.53 1.83 12.00
CA MET A 131 7.19 1.27 11.91
C MET A 131 6.94 0.24 13.02
N PHE A 132 5.66 0.05 13.35
CA PHE A 132 5.18 -0.89 14.36
C PHE A 132 4.12 -1.83 13.78
N GLU A 133 4.20 -3.10 14.13
CA GLU A 133 3.26 -4.13 13.63
C GLU A 133 1.85 -3.89 14.15
N GLY A 134 1.73 -3.49 15.42
CA GLY A 134 0.45 -3.30 16.09
C GLY A 134 -0.43 -2.17 15.51
N GLU A 135 0.15 -1.22 14.77
CA GLU A 135 -0.60 -0.14 14.14
C GLU A 135 0.20 0.47 12.97
N ARG A 136 -0.07 -0.02 11.75
CA ARG A 136 0.64 0.43 10.53
C ARG A 136 0.34 1.88 10.13
N SER A 137 -0.70 2.48 10.72
CA SER A 137 -1.00 3.92 10.57
C SER A 137 -0.16 4.82 11.48
N LEU A 138 0.46 4.28 12.54
CA LEU A 138 1.32 5.03 13.47
C LEU A 138 2.77 4.99 13.00
N VAL A 139 3.24 6.10 12.44
CA VAL A 139 4.67 6.35 12.21
C VAL A 139 5.22 7.12 13.41
N GLN A 140 6.19 6.56 14.13
CA GLN A 140 6.79 7.27 15.28
C GLN A 140 7.80 8.33 14.83
N SER A 141 8.53 8.06 13.74
CA SER A 141 9.49 9.00 13.16
C SER A 141 9.61 8.79 11.66
N GLU A 142 9.61 9.89 10.91
CA GLU A 142 9.86 9.92 9.46
C GLU A 142 10.94 10.97 9.16
N GLU A 143 11.89 10.62 8.30
CA GLU A 143 12.94 11.53 7.86
C GLU A 143 13.16 11.43 6.34
N LEU A 144 13.38 12.57 5.70
CA LEU A 144 13.78 12.65 4.30
C LEU A 144 15.31 12.63 4.19
N LEU A 145 15.84 11.59 3.56
CA LEU A 145 17.27 11.45 3.32
C LEU A 145 17.65 12.11 2.00
N LEU A 146 18.54 13.11 2.07
CA LEU A 146 19.09 13.81 0.90
C LEU A 146 20.40 13.19 0.39
N ILE A 147 21.11 12.42 1.23
CA ILE A 147 22.34 11.69 0.90
C ILE A 147 22.32 10.34 1.64
N LYS A 148 22.30 9.21 0.92
CA LYS A 148 22.37 7.87 1.52
C LYS A 148 23.81 7.57 1.93
N LYS A 149 24.18 7.88 3.18
CA LYS A 149 25.39 7.29 3.79
C LYS A 149 25.03 5.91 4.32
N LEU A 150 25.69 4.87 3.78
CA LEU A 150 25.73 3.56 4.41
C LEU A 150 26.42 3.72 5.76
N ILE A 151 25.66 3.62 6.85
CA ILE A 151 26.25 3.37 8.16
C ILE A 151 26.35 1.85 8.23
N LEU A 152 27.57 1.35 8.04
CA LEU A 152 27.97 -0.05 8.22
C LEU A 152 27.89 -0.43 9.70
#